data_AF-A0A949LNR8-F1
#
_entry.id   AF-A0A949LNR8-F1
#
_cell.length_a   1.000
_cell.length_b   1.000
_cell.length_c   1.000
_cell.angle_alpha   90.00
_cell.angle_beta   90.00
_cell.angle_gamma   90.00
#
_symmetry.space_group_name_H-M   'P 1'
#
loop_
_entity.id
_entity.type
_entity.pdbx_description
1 polymer ?
#
loop_
_entity_poly.entity_id
_entity_poly.type
_entity_poly.pdbx_seq_one_letter_code
_entity_poly.pdbx_strand_id
1 'polypeptide(L)' 'RVDKNSNLHFLIGKVSFTAQQLAENYAAALDEVLRAKPNSSKGRYIQKAVVSTTMGPGIQVDPNLVREPSAN' A
#
# COMPACT_ATOMS: atom_id res chain seq x y z
N ARG A 1 1.71 -4.80 -11.40
CA ARG A 1 2.93 -5.13 -12.20
C ARG A 1 4.01 -4.11 -11.82
N VAL A 2 5.26 -4.54 -11.76
CA VAL A 2 6.39 -3.69 -11.38
C VAL A 2 7.00 -3.01 -12.61
N ASP A 3 7.43 -1.76 -12.48
CA ASP A 3 8.12 -1.01 -13.53
C ASP A 3 9.64 -1.32 -13.59
N LYS A 4 10.38 -0.68 -14.51
CA LYS A 4 11.85 -0.86 -14.61
C LYS A 4 12.61 -0.28 -13.41
N ASN A 5 11.98 0.64 -12.69
CA ASN A 5 12.53 1.32 -11.52
C ASN A 5 12.17 0.59 -10.22
N SER A 6 11.60 -0.61 -10.31
CA SER A 6 11.15 -1.43 -9.18
C SER A 6 10.03 -0.81 -8.33
N ASN A 7 9.25 0.10 -8.91
CA ASN A 7 8.04 0.62 -8.29
C ASN A 7 6.83 -0.27 -8.63
N LEU A 8 5.99 -0.46 -7.62
CA LEU A 8 4.70 -1.11 -7.77
C LEU A 8 3.60 -0.05 -7.72
N HIS A 9 2.86 0.09 -8.82
CA HIS A 9 1.68 0.96 -8.89
C HIS A 9 0.42 0.10 -9.04
N PHE A 10 -0.59 0.38 -8.22
CA PHE A 10 -1.89 -0.27 -8.28
C PHE A 10 -2.98 0.67 -7.76
N LEU A 11 -4.21 0.48 -8.23
CA LEU A 11 -5.37 1.23 -7.78
C LEU A 11 -6.04 0.48 -6.62
N ILE A 12 -6.15 1.13 -5.46
CA ILE A 12 -6.80 0.56 -4.26
C ILE A 12 -8.33 0.77 -4.23
N GLY A 13 -8.84 1.68 -5.06
CA GLY A 13 -10.25 2.01 -5.09
C GLY A 13 -10.56 3.32 -5.82
N LYS A 14 -11.79 3.79 -5.64
CA LYS A 14 -12.30 5.07 -6.16
C LYS A 14 -12.75 5.96 -4.99
N VAL A 15 -12.89 7.25 -5.26
CA VAL A 15 -13.39 8.24 -4.28
C VAL A 15 -14.77 7.89 -3.72
N SER A 16 -15.57 7.13 -4.48
CA SER A 16 -16.91 6.69 -4.05
C SER A 16 -16.92 5.57 -3.00
N PHE A 17 -15.76 5.01 -2.64
CA PHE A 17 -15.67 3.96 -1.62
C PHE A 17 -15.59 4.57 -0.22
N THR A 18 -16.06 3.82 0.78
CA THR A 18 -15.95 4.26 2.17
C THR A 18 -14.50 4.16 2.65
N ALA A 19 -14.15 4.95 3.67
CA ALA A 19 -12.81 4.92 4.26
C ALA A 19 -12.41 3.51 4.75
N GLN A 20 -13.36 2.76 5.30
CA GLN A 20 -13.14 1.40 5.78
C GLN A 20 -12.81 0.44 4.63
N GLN A 21 -13.57 0.50 3.52
CA GLN A 21 -13.30 -0.32 2.34
C GLN A 21 -11.92 -0.03 1.73
N LEU A 22 -11.52 1.25 1.72
CA LEU A 22 -10.20 1.64 1.22
C LEU A 22 -9.07 1.12 2.12
N ALA A 23 -9.27 1.15 3.45
CA ALA A 23 -8.31 0.61 4.41
C ALA A 23 -8.18 -0.93 4.29
N GLU A 24 -9.29 -1.65 4.15
CA GLU A 24 -9.31 -3.11 3.95
C GLU A 24 -8.62 -3.50 2.64
N ASN A 25 -8.89 -2.78 1.53
CA ASN A 25 -8.23 -3.01 0.25
C ASN A 25 -6.71 -2.74 0.33
N TYR A 26 -6.31 -1.70 1.06
CA TYR A 26 -4.91 -1.39 1.26
C TYR A 26 -4.19 -2.49 2.05
N ALA A 27 -4.78 -2.94 3.17
CA ALA A 27 -4.22 -4.03 3.98
C ALA A 27 -4.08 -5.33 3.17
N ALA A 28 -5.13 -5.72 2.45
CA ALA A 28 -5.10 -6.91 1.60
C ALA A 28 -4.02 -6.83 0.51
N ALA A 29 -3.84 -5.66 -0.11
CA ALA A 29 -2.80 -5.47 -1.11
C ALA A 29 -1.39 -5.52 -0.52
N LEU A 30 -1.19 -4.94 0.67
CA LEU A 30 0.09 -4.98 1.37
C LEU A 30 0.48 -6.43 1.74
N ASP A 31 -0.47 -7.21 2.25
CA ASP A 31 -0.26 -8.62 2.60
C ASP A 31 0.12 -9.45 1.37
N GLU A 32 -0.55 -9.25 0.24
CA GLU A 32 -0.21 -9.96 -0.99
C GLU A 32 1.17 -9.55 -1.53
N VAL A 33 1.56 -8.27 -1.40
CA VAL A 33 2.90 -7.79 -1.77
C VAL A 33 3.97 -8.42 -0.87
N LEU A 34 3.73 -8.51 0.43
CA LEU A 34 4.66 -9.16 1.37
C LEU A 34 4.78 -10.66 1.07
N ARG A 35 3.68 -11.31 0.69
CA ARG A 35 3.68 -12.71 0.26
C ARG A 35 4.43 -12.93 -1.05
N ALA A 36 4.34 -11.97 -1.97
CA ALA A 36 5.06 -11.97 -3.23
C ALA A 36 6.56 -11.65 -3.08
N LYS A 37 7.05 -11.37 -1.86
CA LYS A 37 8.48 -11.13 -1.59
C LYS A 37 9.31 -12.37 -1.97
N PRO A 38 10.26 -12.27 -2.92
CA PRO A 38 11.14 -13.38 -3.22
C PRO A 38 12.20 -13.56 -2.14
N ASN A 39 12.61 -14.81 -1.88
CA ASN A 39 13.62 -15.15 -0.87
C ASN A 39 15.01 -14.52 -1.15
N SER A 40 15.26 -14.07 -2.39
CA SER A 40 16.49 -13.38 -2.77
C SER A 40 16.52 -11.89 -2.36
N SER A 41 15.40 -11.32 -1.94
CA SER A 41 15.33 -9.92 -1.50
C SER A 41 15.99 -9.74 -0.14
N LYS A 42 17.10 -9.01 -0.12
CA LYS A 42 17.83 -8.63 1.10
C LYS A 42 17.25 -7.35 1.71
N GLY A 43 17.09 -7.32 3.04
CA GLY A 43 16.67 -6.12 3.78
C GLY A 43 15.16 -5.84 3.76
N ARG A 44 14.81 -4.56 3.96
CA ARG A 44 13.42 -4.06 3.93
C ARG A 44 12.88 -4.09 2.50
N TYR A 45 11.82 -4.87 2.28
CA TYR A 45 11.22 -5.06 0.95
C TYR A 45 10.42 -3.82 0.50
N ILE A 46 9.68 -3.21 1.42
CA ILE A 46 8.95 -1.96 1.18
C ILE A 46 9.75 -0.82 1.82
N GLN A 47 10.19 0.13 1.00
CA GLN A 47 10.97 1.28 1.47
C GLN A 47 10.08 2.51 1.74
N LYS A 48 9.09 2.73 0.88
CA LYS A 48 8.19 3.87 0.92
C LYS A 48 6.84 3.48 0.35
N ALA A 49 5.78 3.95 0.98
CA ALA A 49 4.42 3.88 0.45
C ALA A 49 3.86 5.30 0.31
N VAL A 50 3.21 5.57 -0.81
CA VAL A 50 2.60 6.87 -1.10
C VAL A 50 1.21 6.62 -1.65
N VAL A 51 0.22 7.32 -1.08
CA VAL A 51 -1.16 7.29 -1.56
C VAL A 51 -1.45 8.64 -2.22
N SER A 52 -1.96 8.59 -3.44
CA SER A 52 -2.33 9.79 -4.20
C SER A 52 -3.64 9.57 -4.94
N THR A 53 -4.45 10.62 -5.04
CA THR A 53 -5.57 10.69 -5.99
C THR A 53 -5.06 11.06 -7.39
N THR A 54 -5.87 10.79 -8.43
CA THR A 54 -5.48 11.00 -9.84
C THR A 54 -4.95 12.40 -10.14
N MET A 55 -5.51 13.42 -9.47
CA MET A 55 -5.15 14.83 -9.66
C MET A 55 -4.71 15.51 -8.35
N GLY A 56 -4.46 14.74 -7.30
CA GLY A 56 -4.15 15.26 -5.97
C GLY A 56 -2.68 15.08 -5.59
N PRO A 57 -2.21 15.80 -4.57
CA PRO A 57 -0.88 15.58 -4.02
C PRO A 57 -0.79 14.18 -3.39
N GLY A 58 0.41 13.59 -3.44
CA GLY A 58 0.68 12.31 -2.80
C GLY A 58 1.05 12.48 -1.32
N ILE A 59 0.38 11.73 -0.45
CA ILE A 59 0.66 11.67 0.98
C ILE A 59 1.48 10.41 1.26
N GLN A 60 2.62 10.57 1.95
CA GLN A 60 3.42 9.43 2.38
C GLN A 60 2.74 8.75 3.56
N VAL A 61 2.61 7.44 3.49
CA VAL A 61 2.02 6.61 4.54
C VAL A 61 3.08 5.66 5.07
N ASP A 62 3.01 5.34 6.36
CA ASP A 62 3.90 4.34 6.96
C ASP A 62 3.42 2.93 6.57
N PRO A 63 4.20 2.17 5.80
CA PRO A 63 3.83 0.81 5.41
C PRO A 63 3.87 -0.21 6.55
N ASN A 64 4.44 0.15 7.73
CA ASN A 64 4.47 -0.75 8.89
C ASN A 64 3.23 -0.62 9.77
N LEU A 65 2.46 0.46 9.61
CA LEU A 65 1.27 0.72 10.42
C LEU A 65 0.02 0.17 9.71
N VAL A 66 -0.12 -1.16 9.71
CA VAL A 66 -1.19 -1.86 8.97
C VAL A 66 -2.50 -1.93 9.78
N ARG A 67 -2.47 -1.58 11.08
CA ARG A 67 -3.62 -1.70 11.98
C ARG A 67 -3.46 -0.83 13.21
N GLU A 68 -4.35 0.14 13.40
CA GLU A 68 -4.85 0.49 14.74
C GLU A 68 -6.07 -0.41 14.98
N PRO A 69 -5.97 -1.51 15.75
CA PRO A 69 -7.16 -2.14 16.30
C PRO A 69 -7.63 -1.23 17.44
N SER A 70 -8.82 -0.65 17.31
CA SER A 70 -9.50 0.16 18.34
C SER A 70 -8.76 1.42 18.82
N ALA A 71 -9.04 2.56 18.19
CA ALA A 71 -9.19 3.80 18.96
C ALA A 71 -10.65 3.83 19.47
N ASN A 72 -10.83 3.36 20.71
CA ASN A 72 -11.79 3.98 21.63
C ASN A 72 -11.17 5.28 22.16
#